data_AF-A0AAV3IFB6-F1
#
_entry.id   AF-A0AAV3IFB6-F1
#
_cell.length_a   1.000
_cell.length_b   1.000
_cell.length_c   1.000
_cell.angle_alpha   90.00
_cell.angle_beta   90.00
_cell.angle_gamma   90.00
#
_symmetry.space_group_name_H-M   'P 1'
#
loop_
_entity.id
_entity.type
_entity.pdbx_description
1 polymer ?
#
loop_
_entity_poly.entity_id
_entity_poly.type
_entity_poly.pdbx_seq_one_letter_code
_entity_poly.pdbx_strand_id
1 'polypeptide(L)'
;MNFNKLALNHTIDLLLKGKDYREVVLNTINTEFLDFAISFFKDIVYAKMHDKSIDFSWYQQYVMDNKDPKDIAILCGTNIKTNTYGTSTKEVVLDIAQNNLKYLYEILQNLENDNMTDLGINIKITYKDISVNLDLKESLLVINALATKKIALRGSAYSMIGKRIEKPLMLELCERCGISESHIDAKNWSMIEK
;
A
#
# COMPACT_ATOMS: atom_id res chain seq x y z
N MET A 1 -1.68 -4.48 4.60
CA MET A 1 -2.17 -3.80 5.81
C MET A 1 -2.59 -4.76 6.88
N ASN A 2 -2.03 -4.58 8.06
CA ASN A 2 -2.34 -5.40 9.23
C ASN A 2 -2.40 -4.50 10.46
N PHE A 3 -3.61 -4.26 10.98
CA PHE A 3 -3.77 -3.60 12.27
C PHE A 3 -3.28 -4.56 13.35
N ASN A 4 -2.26 -4.15 14.09
CA ASN A 4 -1.76 -4.93 15.21
C ASN A 4 -2.78 -4.93 16.37
N LYS A 5 -2.62 -5.87 17.30
CA LYS A 5 -3.54 -6.04 18.44
C LYS A 5 -3.69 -4.77 19.29
N LEU A 6 -2.60 -3.99 19.44
CA LEU A 6 -2.62 -2.73 20.18
C LEU A 6 -3.53 -1.70 19.52
N ALA A 7 -3.44 -1.50 18.20
CA ALA A 7 -4.27 -0.58 17.45
C ALA A 7 -5.75 -0.98 17.48
N LEU A 8 -6.04 -2.29 17.40
CA LEU A 8 -7.41 -2.80 17.49
C LEU A 8 -8.02 -2.58 18.87
N ASN A 9 -7.30 -2.95 19.93
CA ASN A 9 -7.76 -2.75 21.31
C ASN A 9 -7.97 -1.27 21.62
N HIS A 10 -7.05 -0.41 21.19
CA HIS A 10 -7.18 1.03 21.37
C HIS A 10 -8.40 1.60 20.62
N THR A 11 -8.66 1.12 19.41
CA THR A 11 -9.86 1.50 18.64
C THR A 11 -11.15 1.10 19.35
N ILE A 12 -11.21 -0.12 19.90
CA ILE A 12 -12.36 -0.61 20.66
C ILE A 12 -12.58 0.27 21.90
N ASP A 13 -11.52 0.56 22.67
CA ASP A 13 -11.59 1.43 23.85
C ASP A 13 -12.13 2.83 23.51
N LEU A 14 -11.68 3.44 22.41
CA LEU A 14 -12.18 4.72 21.93
C LEU A 14 -13.67 4.65 21.61
N LEU A 15 -14.10 3.62 20.87
CA LEU A 15 -15.49 3.45 20.46
C LEU A 15 -16.44 3.24 21.65
N LEU A 16 -16.04 2.42 22.63
CA LEU A 16 -16.82 2.22 23.87
C LEU A 16 -16.98 3.51 24.68
N LYS A 17 -16.03 4.45 24.54
CA LYS A 17 -16.07 5.79 25.15
C LYS A 17 -16.77 6.83 24.28
N GLY A 18 -17.33 6.45 23.13
CA GLY A 18 -17.95 7.36 22.17
C GLY A 18 -16.94 8.32 21.51
N LYS A 19 -15.65 7.95 21.46
CA LYS A 19 -14.57 8.77 20.90
C LYS A 19 -14.25 8.34 19.47
N ASP A 20 -13.70 9.29 18.72
CA ASP A 20 -13.25 9.08 17.34
C ASP A 20 -11.97 8.22 17.30
N TYR A 21 -11.93 7.24 16.41
CA TYR A 21 -10.80 6.34 16.20
C TYR A 21 -10.01 6.61 14.91
N ARG A 22 -10.41 7.60 14.09
CA ARG A 22 -9.79 7.88 12.79
C ARG A 22 -8.30 8.19 12.89
N GLU A 23 -7.85 8.78 13.98
CA GLU A 23 -6.42 9.02 14.23
C GLU A 23 -5.62 7.70 14.27
N VAL A 24 -6.15 6.65 14.92
CA VAL A 24 -5.51 5.32 14.97
C VAL A 24 -5.34 4.75 13.56
N VAL A 25 -6.36 4.94 12.72
CA VAL A 25 -6.33 4.50 11.31
C VAL A 25 -5.28 5.27 10.53
N LEU A 26 -5.23 6.60 10.65
CA LEU A 26 -4.25 7.45 9.97
C LEU A 26 -2.81 7.11 10.37
N ASN A 27 -2.55 6.90 11.65
CA ASN A 27 -1.24 6.52 12.15
C ASN A 27 -0.80 5.15 11.61
N THR A 28 -1.73 4.19 11.53
CA THR A 28 -1.44 2.88 10.94
C THR A 28 -1.13 3.00 9.44
N ILE A 29 -1.91 3.78 8.68
CA ILE A 29 -1.66 4.05 7.25
C ILE A 29 -0.29 4.72 7.06
N ASN A 30 0.08 5.66 7.92
CA ASN A 30 1.36 6.37 7.82
C ASN A 30 2.53 5.44 8.09
N THR A 31 2.45 4.63 9.14
CA THR A 31 3.49 3.66 9.50
C THR A 31 3.75 2.68 8.36
N GLU A 32 2.70 2.01 7.88
CA GLU A 32 2.85 1.01 6.80
C GLU A 32 3.31 1.62 5.48
N PHE A 33 2.90 2.84 5.18
CA PHE A 33 3.39 3.55 4.00
C PHE A 33 4.88 3.84 4.08
N LEU A 34 5.36 4.30 5.24
CA LEU A 34 6.77 4.61 5.45
C LEU A 34 7.63 3.34 5.44
N ASP A 35 7.16 2.25 6.04
CA ASP A 35 7.83 0.95 6.00
C ASP A 35 7.97 0.43 4.56
N PHE A 36 6.90 0.56 3.77
CA PHE A 36 6.93 0.26 2.34
C PHE A 36 7.94 1.15 1.61
N ALA A 37 7.90 2.47 1.82
CA ALA A 37 8.79 3.40 1.13
C ALA A 37 10.26 3.10 1.42
N ILE A 38 10.60 2.83 2.68
CA ILE A 38 11.97 2.46 3.08
C ILE A 38 12.40 1.15 2.40
N SER A 39 11.53 0.14 2.37
CA SER A 39 11.84 -1.14 1.75
C SER A 39 12.03 -1.01 0.24
N PHE A 40 11.13 -0.27 -0.42
CA PHE A 40 11.20 0.00 -1.85
C PHE A 40 12.47 0.78 -2.23
N PHE A 41 12.84 1.80 -1.47
CA PHE A 41 14.09 2.53 -1.71
C PHE A 41 15.34 1.66 -1.49
N LYS A 42 15.32 0.72 -0.53
CA LYS A 42 16.42 -0.25 -0.37
C LYS A 42 16.58 -1.11 -1.62
N ASP A 43 15.50 -1.62 -2.19
CA ASP A 43 15.54 -2.43 -3.41
C ASP A 43 16.13 -1.66 -4.59
N ILE A 44 15.75 -0.39 -4.74
CA ILE A 44 16.30 0.54 -5.74
C ILE A 44 17.81 0.73 -5.55
N VAL A 45 18.27 0.99 -4.32
CA VAL A 45 19.70 1.13 -4.02
C VAL A 45 20.44 -0.16 -4.35
N TYR A 46 19.92 -1.31 -3.92
CA TYR A 46 20.54 -2.60 -4.22
C TYR A 46 20.64 -2.85 -5.73
N ALA A 47 19.65 -2.46 -6.51
CA ALA A 47 19.72 -2.58 -7.97
C ALA A 47 20.81 -1.71 -8.59
N LYS A 48 20.84 -0.42 -8.25
CA LYS A 48 21.86 0.54 -8.73
C LYS A 48 23.28 0.14 -8.31
N MET A 49 23.45 -0.44 -7.12
CA MET A 49 24.75 -0.94 -6.64
C MET A 49 25.31 -2.10 -7.46
N HIS A 50 24.47 -2.85 -8.17
CA HIS A 50 24.89 -3.99 -9.01
C HIS A 50 24.90 -3.61 -10.50
N ASP A 51 25.19 -2.34 -10.81
CA ASP A 51 25.25 -1.75 -12.16
C ASP A 51 24.02 -2.03 -13.03
N LYS A 52 22.86 -2.25 -12.40
CA LYS A 52 21.59 -2.29 -13.12
C LYS A 52 21.10 -0.87 -13.31
N SER A 53 21.04 -0.46 -14.57
CA SER A 53 20.18 0.63 -15.03
C SER A 53 18.76 0.40 -14.45
N ILE A 54 18.16 1.41 -13.80
CA ILE A 54 16.74 1.35 -13.38
C ILE A 54 15.90 1.84 -14.57
N ASP A 55 16.15 1.24 -15.73
CA ASP A 55 15.33 1.46 -16.90
C ASP A 55 13.98 0.73 -16.77
N PHE A 56 13.15 0.90 -17.80
CA PHE A 56 11.87 0.21 -17.90
C PHE A 56 11.97 -1.28 -17.69
N SER A 57 12.96 -1.92 -18.31
CA SER A 57 13.08 -3.37 -18.32
C SER A 57 13.41 -3.87 -16.92
N TRP A 58 14.31 -3.18 -16.22
CA TRP A 58 14.57 -3.46 -14.81
C TRP A 58 13.32 -3.27 -13.97
N TYR A 59 12.62 -2.14 -14.09
CA TYR A 59 11.46 -1.86 -13.26
C TYR A 59 10.31 -2.85 -13.54
N GLN A 60 10.06 -3.16 -14.81
CA GLN A 60 9.09 -4.16 -15.22
C GLN A 60 9.43 -5.52 -14.60
N GLN A 61 10.71 -5.93 -14.64
CA GLN A 61 11.14 -7.17 -14.01
C GLN A 61 10.99 -7.13 -12.49
N TYR A 62 11.42 -6.05 -11.82
CA TYR A 62 11.24 -5.86 -10.38
C TYR A 62 9.77 -6.00 -9.96
N VAL A 63 8.87 -5.42 -10.76
CA VAL A 63 7.42 -5.55 -10.53
C VAL A 63 6.95 -6.99 -10.73
N MET A 64 7.35 -7.67 -11.80
CA MET A 64 6.89 -9.04 -12.09
C MET A 64 7.49 -10.10 -11.17
N ASP A 65 8.67 -9.87 -10.61
CA ASP A 65 9.29 -10.74 -9.62
C ASP A 65 8.54 -10.69 -8.26
N ASN A 66 7.69 -9.68 -8.07
CA ASN A 66 6.82 -9.57 -6.92
C ASN A 66 5.68 -10.60 -7.01
N LYS A 67 5.38 -11.32 -5.92
CA LYS A 67 4.48 -12.48 -5.98
C LYS A 67 3.00 -12.14 -5.74
N ASP A 68 2.70 -11.01 -5.10
CA ASP A 68 1.32 -10.61 -4.80
C ASP A 68 0.76 -9.70 -5.91
N PRO A 69 -0.33 -10.11 -6.62
CA PRO A 69 -0.99 -9.28 -7.64
C PRO A 69 -1.39 -7.89 -7.16
N LYS A 70 -1.67 -7.70 -5.86
CA LYS A 70 -1.97 -6.38 -5.26
C LYS A 70 -0.76 -5.48 -5.29
N ASP A 71 0.39 -6.00 -4.93
CA ASP A 71 1.62 -5.22 -4.90
C ASP A 71 2.11 -4.93 -6.34
N ILE A 72 1.94 -5.87 -7.27
CA ILE A 72 2.14 -5.64 -8.71
C ILE A 72 1.27 -4.48 -9.19
N ALA A 73 -0.04 -4.54 -8.94
CA ALA A 73 -0.96 -3.49 -9.35
C ALA A 73 -0.52 -2.12 -8.84
N ILE A 74 -0.14 -2.04 -7.56
CA ILE A 74 0.33 -0.82 -6.91
C ILE A 74 1.60 -0.26 -7.56
N LEU A 75 2.60 -1.10 -7.80
CA LEU A 75 3.86 -0.67 -8.42
C LEU A 75 3.66 -0.25 -9.89
N CYS A 76 2.67 -0.81 -10.57
CA CYS A 76 2.24 -0.38 -11.90
C CYS A 76 1.38 0.89 -11.90
N GLY A 77 1.10 1.51 -10.75
CA GLY A 77 0.28 2.72 -10.67
C GLY A 77 -1.23 2.48 -10.72
N THR A 78 -1.67 1.26 -10.43
CA THR A 78 -3.09 0.86 -10.44
C THR A 78 -3.54 0.35 -9.07
N ASN A 79 -4.85 0.24 -8.86
CA ASN A 79 -5.42 -0.28 -7.63
C ASN A 79 -6.49 -1.32 -7.95
N ILE A 80 -6.32 -2.54 -7.44
CA ILE A 80 -7.26 -3.66 -7.66
C ILE A 80 -8.71 -3.28 -7.27
N LYS A 81 -8.89 -2.46 -6.23
CA LYS A 81 -10.24 -2.10 -5.77
C LYS A 81 -10.96 -1.09 -6.65
N THR A 82 -10.22 -0.30 -7.43
CA THR A 82 -10.77 0.78 -8.25
C THR A 82 -10.37 0.61 -9.71
N ASN A 83 -10.07 -0.62 -10.14
CA ASN A 83 -9.77 -0.87 -11.55
C ASN A 83 -11.02 -0.67 -12.40
N THR A 84 -10.82 -0.24 -13.64
CA THR A 84 -11.87 0.11 -14.59
C THR A 84 -12.67 -1.10 -15.07
N TYR A 85 -12.21 -2.32 -14.79
CA TYR A 85 -12.80 -3.58 -15.26
C TYR A 85 -13.70 -4.25 -14.21
N GLY A 86 -13.79 -3.70 -13.00
CA GLY A 86 -14.67 -4.19 -11.94
C GLY A 86 -14.36 -5.60 -11.45
N THR A 87 -13.17 -6.14 -11.75
CA THR A 87 -12.80 -7.53 -11.43
C THR A 87 -11.50 -7.60 -10.66
N SER A 88 -11.41 -8.52 -9.70
CA SER A 88 -10.18 -8.83 -8.97
C SER A 88 -9.52 -10.12 -9.46
N THR A 89 -9.93 -10.65 -10.62
CA THR A 89 -9.31 -11.83 -11.23
C THR A 89 -7.84 -11.57 -11.48
N LYS A 90 -6.97 -12.47 -11.00
CA LYS A 90 -5.51 -12.28 -10.99
C LYS A 90 -4.98 -11.97 -12.39
N GLU A 91 -5.34 -12.77 -13.39
CA GLU A 91 -4.85 -12.67 -14.76
C GLU A 91 -5.21 -11.31 -15.36
N VAL A 92 -6.45 -10.86 -15.14
CA VAL A 92 -6.95 -9.56 -15.62
C VAL A 92 -6.24 -8.41 -14.93
N VAL A 93 -6.03 -8.49 -13.61
CA VAL A 93 -5.28 -7.47 -12.87
C VAL A 93 -3.85 -7.34 -13.37
N LEU A 94 -3.18 -8.46 -13.65
CA LEU A 94 -1.81 -8.46 -14.14
C LEU A 94 -1.71 -7.82 -15.53
N ASP A 95 -2.63 -8.14 -16.44
CA ASP A 95 -2.69 -7.55 -17.77
C ASP A 95 -2.91 -6.02 -17.71
N ILE A 96 -3.86 -5.57 -16.91
CA ILE A 96 -4.14 -4.13 -16.70
C ILE A 96 -2.90 -3.43 -16.12
N ALA A 97 -2.27 -4.02 -15.11
CA ALA A 97 -1.09 -3.47 -14.48
C ALA A 97 0.07 -3.33 -15.48
N GLN A 98 0.30 -4.35 -16.31
CA GLN A 98 1.32 -4.33 -17.36
C GLN A 98 1.06 -3.25 -18.40
N ASN A 99 -0.18 -3.17 -18.90
CA ASN A 99 -0.58 -2.19 -19.89
C ASN A 99 -0.46 -0.75 -19.35
N ASN A 100 -0.86 -0.52 -18.10
CA ASN A 100 -0.72 0.79 -17.45
C ASN A 100 0.74 1.19 -17.26
N LEU A 101 1.61 0.24 -16.87
CA LEU A 101 3.03 0.51 -16.72
C LEU A 101 3.70 0.91 -18.04
N LYS A 102 3.34 0.22 -19.14
CA LYS A 102 3.82 0.58 -20.48
C LYS A 102 3.38 1.98 -20.88
N TYR A 103 2.10 2.30 -20.71
CA TYR A 103 1.55 3.62 -21.01
C TYR A 103 2.21 4.73 -20.18
N LEU A 104 2.42 4.49 -18.87
CA LEU A 104 3.13 5.42 -18.01
C LEU A 104 4.54 5.72 -18.53
N TYR A 105 5.26 4.69 -18.97
CA TYR A 105 6.61 4.87 -19.49
C TYR A 105 6.63 5.67 -20.79
N GLU A 106 5.66 5.46 -21.68
CA GLU A 106 5.49 6.25 -22.90
C GLU A 106 5.24 7.74 -22.56
N ILE A 107 4.39 8.03 -21.56
CA ILE A 107 4.20 9.40 -21.08
C ILE A 107 5.52 10.00 -20.57
N LEU A 108 6.26 9.26 -19.74
CA LEU A 108 7.52 9.75 -19.17
C LEU A 108 8.58 9.99 -20.26
N GLN A 109 8.65 9.14 -21.29
CA GLN A 109 9.56 9.34 -22.42
C GLN A 109 9.22 10.60 -23.21
N ASN A 110 7.93 10.88 -23.42
CA ASN A 110 7.49 12.08 -24.13
C ASN A 110 7.78 13.35 -23.32
N LEU A 111 7.63 13.30 -21.99
CA LEU A 111 7.96 14.43 -21.10
C LEU A 111 9.44 14.82 -21.16
N GLU A 112 10.36 13.87 -21.36
CA GLU A 112 11.78 14.17 -21.57
C GLU A 112 12.04 14.85 -22.93
N ASN A 113 11.24 14.52 -23.95
CA ASN A 113 11.41 15.03 -25.31
C ASN A 113 10.77 16.43 -25.52
N ASP A 114 9.69 16.75 -24.81
CA ASP A 114 8.82 17.92 -25.05
C ASP A 114 9.24 19.22 -24.31
N ASN A 115 10.52 19.52 -24.19
CA ASN A 115 11.02 20.83 -23.69
C ASN A 115 10.63 21.21 -22.23
N MET A 116 10.79 20.30 -21.27
CA MET A 116 10.95 20.67 -19.84
C MET A 116 12.44 20.94 -19.50
N THR A 117 13.17 21.65 -20.38
CA THR A 117 14.65 21.74 -20.32
C THR A 117 15.22 22.41 -19.07
N ASP A 118 14.38 23.08 -18.26
CA ASP A 118 14.85 23.78 -17.07
C ASP A 118 14.50 23.08 -15.74
N LEU A 119 13.61 22.06 -15.74
CA LEU A 119 13.17 21.40 -14.52
C LEU A 119 13.77 20.00 -14.38
N GLY A 120 14.82 19.89 -13.58
CA GLY A 120 15.36 18.61 -13.12
C GLY A 120 14.74 18.18 -11.80
N ILE A 121 14.12 16.99 -11.77
CA ILE A 121 13.72 16.32 -10.53
C ILE A 121 14.68 15.15 -10.33
N ASN A 122 15.33 15.08 -9.17
CA ASN A 122 16.16 13.94 -8.80
C ASN A 122 15.84 13.46 -7.39
N ILE A 123 15.94 12.15 -7.17
CA ILE A 123 15.89 11.55 -5.84
C ILE A 123 17.28 11.00 -5.55
N LYS A 124 17.93 11.59 -4.54
CA LYS A 124 19.17 11.05 -3.99
C LYS A 124 18.84 10.12 -2.82
N ILE A 125 19.28 8.88 -2.91
CA ILE A 125 19.11 7.88 -1.85
C ILE A 125 20.49 7.54 -1.30
N THR A 126 20.65 7.63 0.02
CA THR A 126 21.90 7.28 0.69
C THR A 126 21.66 6.11 1.64
N TYR A 127 22.44 5.06 1.48
CA TYR A 127 22.40 3.87 2.33
C TYR A 127 23.83 3.52 2.74
N LYS A 128 24.13 3.65 4.04
CA LYS A 128 25.50 3.64 4.56
C LYS A 128 26.33 4.70 3.82
N ASP A 129 27.49 4.33 3.29
CA ASP A 129 28.41 5.23 2.58
C ASP A 129 28.15 5.30 1.06
N ILE A 130 27.06 4.69 0.58
CA ILE A 130 26.72 4.63 -0.84
C ILE A 130 25.56 5.59 -1.11
N SER A 131 25.77 6.51 -2.05
CA SER A 131 24.72 7.36 -2.59
C SER A 131 24.43 6.99 -4.03
N VAL A 132 23.15 6.80 -4.35
CA VAL A 132 22.65 6.63 -5.71
C VAL A 132 21.75 7.80 -6.05
N ASN A 133 21.78 8.25 -7.29
CA ASN A 133 20.87 9.26 -7.81
C ASN A 133 19.95 8.62 -8.84
N LEU A 134 18.68 8.97 -8.75
CA LEU A 134 17.69 8.69 -9.78
C LEU A 134 17.63 9.88 -10.74
N ASP A 135 17.57 9.58 -12.04
CA ASP A 135 17.28 10.60 -13.05
C ASP A 135 15.81 11.06 -12.99
N LEU A 136 15.41 11.97 -13.88
CA LEU A 136 14.07 12.53 -13.93
C LEU A 136 13.00 11.43 -14.03
N LYS A 137 13.18 10.51 -14.97
CA LYS A 137 12.24 9.45 -15.26
C LYS A 137 12.14 8.43 -14.14
N GLU A 138 13.29 7.98 -13.65
CA GLU A 138 13.39 7.07 -12.50
C GLU A 138 12.71 7.70 -11.27
N SER A 139 12.95 8.99 -11.04
CA SER A 139 12.33 9.73 -9.94
C SER A 139 10.81 9.79 -10.07
N LEU A 140 10.29 10.13 -11.25
CA LEU A 140 8.84 10.22 -11.48
C LEU A 140 8.15 8.86 -11.38
N LEU A 141 8.80 7.80 -11.84
CA LEU A 141 8.30 6.42 -11.72
C LEU A 141 8.17 6.01 -10.24
N VAL A 142 9.20 6.28 -9.45
CA VAL A 142 9.20 6.01 -8.00
C VAL A 142 8.14 6.83 -7.26
N ILE A 143 7.99 8.11 -7.61
CA ILE A 143 6.94 8.98 -7.03
C ILE A 143 5.55 8.40 -7.31
N ASN A 144 5.29 7.95 -8.54
CA ASN A 144 4.00 7.35 -8.89
C ASN A 144 3.68 6.07 -8.10
N ALA A 145 4.69 5.20 -7.92
CA ALA A 145 4.53 3.98 -7.12
C ALA A 145 4.21 4.30 -5.65
N LEU A 146 4.93 5.26 -5.06
CA LEU A 146 4.67 5.74 -3.69
C LEU A 146 3.28 6.35 -3.55
N ALA A 147 2.88 7.21 -4.49
CA ALA A 147 1.55 7.83 -4.50
C ALA A 147 0.45 6.77 -4.56
N THR A 148 0.59 5.79 -5.45
CA THR A 148 -0.36 4.68 -5.61
C THR A 148 -0.46 3.83 -4.35
N LYS A 149 0.69 3.49 -3.71
CA LYS A 149 0.66 2.76 -2.43
C LYS A 149 -0.11 3.53 -1.37
N LYS A 150 0.12 4.85 -1.26
CA LYS A 150 -0.57 5.68 -0.25
C LYS A 150 -2.08 5.68 -0.46
N ILE A 151 -2.54 5.80 -1.70
CA ILE A 151 -3.96 5.77 -2.07
C ILE A 151 -4.56 4.40 -1.75
N ALA A 152 -3.88 3.31 -2.13
CA ALA A 152 -4.34 1.94 -1.87
C ALA A 152 -4.49 1.64 -0.37
N LEU A 153 -3.54 2.09 0.45
CA LEU A 153 -3.61 1.98 1.91
C LEU A 153 -4.82 2.76 2.47
N ARG A 154 -5.00 4.02 2.07
CA ARG A 154 -6.16 4.83 2.49
C ARG A 154 -7.49 4.17 2.14
N GLY A 155 -7.64 3.65 0.92
CA GLY A 155 -8.87 2.98 0.48
C GLY A 155 -9.14 1.62 1.12
N SER A 156 -8.13 0.98 1.73
CA SER A 156 -8.29 -0.34 2.36
C SER A 156 -8.39 -0.29 3.89
N ALA A 157 -7.75 0.69 4.52
CA ALA A 157 -7.65 0.80 5.98
C ALA A 157 -8.99 0.84 6.71
N TYR A 158 -9.88 1.75 6.32
CA TYR A 158 -11.16 1.97 7.01
C TYR A 158 -12.09 0.76 6.94
N SER A 159 -12.14 0.09 5.79
CA SER A 159 -12.92 -1.15 5.64
C SER A 159 -12.31 -2.29 6.45
N MET A 160 -10.98 -2.40 6.49
CA MET A 160 -10.28 -3.47 7.18
C MET A 160 -10.42 -3.34 8.71
N ILE A 161 -10.25 -2.15 9.26
CA ILE A 161 -10.39 -1.96 10.71
C ILE A 161 -11.81 -2.27 11.15
N GLY A 162 -12.83 -1.78 10.43
CA GLY A 162 -14.24 -2.05 10.72
C GLY A 162 -14.54 -3.55 10.83
N LYS A 163 -14.15 -4.32 9.81
CA LYS A 163 -14.33 -5.79 9.80
C LYS A 163 -13.61 -6.50 10.95
N ARG A 164 -12.47 -5.96 11.40
CA ARG A 164 -11.66 -6.58 12.46
C ARG A 164 -12.17 -6.25 13.86
N ILE A 165 -12.76 -5.08 14.05
CA ILE A 165 -13.29 -4.65 15.34
C ILE A 165 -14.75 -5.08 15.55
N GLU A 166 -15.48 -5.39 14.48
CA GLU A 166 -16.91 -5.76 14.54
C GLU A 166 -17.17 -6.87 15.57
N LYS A 167 -16.43 -7.98 15.48
CA LYS A 167 -16.53 -9.06 16.46
C LYS A 167 -16.25 -8.64 17.90
N PRO A 168 -15.01 -8.20 18.21
CA PRO A 168 -14.65 -7.93 19.60
C PRO A 168 -15.47 -6.78 20.20
N LEU A 169 -15.86 -5.78 19.41
CA LEU A 169 -16.74 -4.70 19.88
C LEU A 169 -18.14 -5.21 20.22
N MET A 170 -18.74 -6.05 19.38
CA MET A 170 -20.07 -6.59 19.65
C MET A 170 -20.10 -7.47 20.90
N LEU A 171 -19.08 -8.31 21.09
CA LEU A 171 -18.97 -9.16 22.28
C LEU A 171 -18.90 -8.32 23.56
N GLU A 172 -18.06 -7.28 23.56
CA GLU A 172 -17.93 -6.37 24.69
C GLU A 172 -19.24 -5.60 24.98
N LEU A 173 -19.98 -5.20 23.93
CA LEU A 173 -21.29 -4.57 24.10
C LEU A 173 -22.33 -5.52 24.68
N CYS A 174 -22.37 -6.78 24.22
CA CYS A 174 -23.26 -7.81 24.78
C CYS A 174 -22.99 -8.04 26.26
N GLU A 175 -21.72 -8.14 26.66
CA GLU A 175 -21.30 -8.29 28.06
C GLU A 175 -21.77 -7.10 28.91
N ARG A 176 -21.52 -5.87 28.46
CA ARG A 176 -21.96 -4.64 29.16
C ARG A 176 -23.48 -4.51 29.28
N CYS A 177 -24.21 -5.06 28.33
CA CYS A 177 -25.68 -5.11 28.35
C CYS A 177 -26.22 -6.29 29.19
N GLY A 178 -25.37 -7.12 29.78
CA GLY A 178 -25.79 -8.27 30.59
C GLY A 178 -26.39 -9.42 29.78
N ILE A 179 -26.05 -9.52 28.49
CA ILE A 179 -26.52 -10.63 27.64
C ILE A 179 -25.75 -11.90 28.01
N SER A 180 -26.47 -12.93 28.44
CA SER A 180 -25.87 -14.26 28.70
C SER A 180 -25.24 -14.83 27.44
N GLU A 181 -24.06 -15.45 27.58
CA GLU A 181 -23.32 -16.12 26.49
C GLU A 181 -24.18 -17.13 25.71
N SER A 182 -25.17 -17.75 26.38
CA SER A 182 -26.12 -18.67 25.75
C SER A 182 -26.94 -18.06 24.61
N HIS A 183 -27.05 -16.72 24.57
CA HIS A 183 -27.77 -15.97 23.54
C HIS A 183 -26.82 -15.34 22.50
N ILE A 184 -25.51 -15.63 22.56
CA ILE A 184 -24.50 -15.08 21.66
C ILE A 184 -23.99 -16.19 20.76
N ASP A 185 -24.30 -16.13 19.46
CA ASP A 185 -23.67 -17.00 18.46
C ASP A 185 -22.51 -16.29 17.76
N ALA A 186 -21.29 -16.54 18.25
CA ALA A 186 -20.06 -16.01 17.67
C ALA A 186 -19.24 -17.08 16.94
N LYS A 187 -19.84 -18.25 16.62
CA LYS A 187 -19.14 -19.42 16.03
C LYS A 187 -18.68 -19.17 14.60
N ASN A 188 -19.42 -18.38 13.83
CA ASN A 188 -19.09 -18.07 12.44
C ASN A 188 -18.11 -16.91 12.28
N TRP A 189 -17.63 -16.33 13.38
CA TRP A 189 -16.70 -15.21 13.36
C TRP A 189 -15.29 -15.72 13.69
N SER A 190 -14.32 -15.58 12.79
CA SER A 190 -12.95 -15.99 13.07
C SER A 190 -12.36 -15.17 14.23
N MET A 191 -11.74 -15.84 15.20
CA MET A 191 -11.05 -15.17 16.31
C MET A 191 -9.77 -14.54 15.77
N ILE A 192 -9.48 -13.31 16.19
CA ILE A 192 -8.08 -12.85 16.20
C ILE A 192 -7.46 -13.63 17.35
N GLU A 193 -6.58 -14.58 17.03
CA GLU A 193 -5.91 -15.42 18.04
C GLU A 193 -5.28 -14.54 19.13
N LYS A 194 -5.46 -14.97 20.39
CA LYS A 194 -5.03 -14.24 21.59
C LYS A 194 -3.52 -14.12 21.65
#